data_AF-A0A257NEY5-F1
#
_entry.id   AF-A0A257NEY5-F1
#
_cell.length_a   1.000
_cell.length_b   1.000
_cell.length_c   1.000
_cell.angle_alpha   90.00
_cell.angle_beta   90.00
_cell.angle_gamma   90.00
#
_symmetry.space_group_name_H-M   'P 1'
#
loop_
_entity.id
_entity.type
_entity.pdbx_description
1 polymer ?
#
loop_
_entity_poly.entity_id
_entity_poly.type
_entity_poly.pdbx_seq_one_letter_code
_entity_poly.pdbx_strand_id
1 'polypeptide(L)'
;MQSYIFLDLDDTLFQTLRKCAFGADDPRLQVRACLPDGTPNSYATYKQQWLWHWLAKGFKIVPVTGRDVHAFERVTLPFQEEVVLNHGAVILDKQRNIDSVWMDGMMEALPRHHEKLLDVWDEVEAYCKRHNGFKPRLVIDFDITWYGVIKHVDGTENT
;
A
#
# COMPACT_ATOMS: atom_id res chain seq x y z
N MET A 1 -19.11 -8.65 22.55
CA MET A 1 -18.17 -7.53 22.31
C MET A 1 -17.43 -7.84 21.02
N GLN A 2 -17.38 -6.91 20.08
CA GLN A 2 -16.75 -7.13 18.78
C GLN A 2 -15.36 -6.49 18.78
N SER A 3 -14.32 -7.27 18.49
CA SER A 3 -12.94 -6.78 18.45
C SER A 3 -12.59 -6.22 17.07
N TYR A 4 -11.86 -5.11 17.07
CA TYR A 4 -11.26 -4.52 15.88
C TYR A 4 -9.77 -4.82 15.83
N ILE A 5 -9.21 -4.96 14.63
CA ILE A 5 -7.77 -5.02 14.40
C ILE A 5 -7.40 -4.09 13.25
N PHE A 6 -6.38 -3.28 13.48
CA PHE A 6 -5.71 -2.47 12.47
C PHE A 6 -4.55 -3.28 11.92
N LEU A 7 -4.52 -3.49 10.61
CA LEU A 7 -3.66 -4.51 10.02
C LEU A 7 -2.91 -3.98 8.80
N ASP A 8 -1.59 -4.04 8.86
CA ASP A 8 -0.76 -3.77 7.70
C ASP A 8 -0.91 -4.87 6.62
N LEU A 9 -0.53 -4.55 5.38
CA LEU A 9 -0.71 -5.38 4.20
C LEU A 9 0.58 -6.05 3.72
N ASP A 10 1.47 -5.26 3.10
CA ASP A 10 2.69 -5.75 2.48
C ASP A 10 3.70 -6.25 3.52
N ASP A 11 4.28 -7.42 3.28
CA ASP A 11 5.13 -8.17 4.21
C ASP A 11 4.45 -8.61 5.53
N THR A 12 3.16 -8.30 5.71
CA THR A 12 2.32 -8.78 6.81
C THR A 12 1.40 -9.91 6.34
N LEU A 13 0.43 -9.60 5.46
CA LEU A 13 -0.53 -10.58 4.91
C LEU A 13 -0.09 -11.23 3.60
N PHE A 14 0.83 -10.60 2.89
CA PHE A 14 1.38 -11.06 1.62
C PHE A 14 2.63 -10.26 1.27
N GLN A 15 3.43 -10.74 0.33
CA GLN A 15 4.69 -10.12 -0.08
C GLN A 15 4.96 -10.36 -1.56
N THR A 16 5.96 -9.68 -2.12
CA THR A 16 6.38 -9.93 -3.51
C THR A 16 7.02 -11.31 -3.66
N LEU A 17 7.08 -11.80 -4.90
CA LEU A 17 7.54 -13.15 -5.20
C LEU A 17 8.98 -13.42 -4.74
N ARG A 18 9.92 -12.47 -4.96
CA ARG A 18 11.33 -12.62 -4.55
C ARG A 18 11.53 -12.83 -3.05
N LYS A 19 10.53 -12.45 -2.24
CA LYS A 19 10.54 -12.63 -0.78
C LYS A 19 9.91 -13.96 -0.36
N CYS A 20 9.33 -14.71 -1.29
CA CYS A 20 8.84 -16.05 -1.05
C CYS A 20 9.97 -17.07 -1.22
N ALA A 21 9.91 -18.16 -0.44
CA ALA A 21 10.83 -19.28 -0.59
C ALA A 21 10.51 -20.18 -1.81
N PHE A 22 9.43 -19.88 -2.52
CA PHE A 22 8.86 -20.69 -3.60
C PHE A 22 8.70 -19.84 -4.88
N GLY A 23 8.69 -20.51 -6.03
CA GLY A 23 8.39 -19.86 -7.32
C GLY A 23 6.90 -19.53 -7.49
N ALA A 24 6.57 -18.72 -8.50
CA ALA A 24 5.21 -18.20 -8.72
C ALA A 24 4.16 -19.30 -8.91
N ASP A 25 4.54 -20.40 -9.55
CA ASP A 25 3.65 -21.53 -9.87
C ASP A 25 3.49 -22.51 -8.70
N ASP A 26 4.13 -22.26 -7.56
CA ASP A 26 4.02 -23.14 -6.41
C ASP A 26 2.61 -23.09 -5.81
N PRO A 27 1.90 -24.21 -5.70
CA PRO A 27 0.50 -24.24 -5.26
C PRO A 27 0.31 -23.80 -3.80
N ARG A 28 1.40 -23.64 -3.03
CA ARG A 28 1.35 -23.13 -1.65
C ARG A 28 1.28 -21.60 -1.59
N LEU A 29 1.55 -20.91 -2.68
CA LEU A 29 1.41 -19.46 -2.79
C LEU A 29 0.01 -19.12 -3.32
N GLN A 30 -0.61 -18.11 -2.71
CA GLN A 30 -1.89 -17.57 -3.18
C GLN A 30 -1.71 -16.11 -3.59
N VAL A 31 -2.13 -15.77 -4.81
CA VAL A 31 -2.10 -14.39 -5.30
C VAL A 31 -3.02 -13.50 -4.45
N ARG A 32 -2.46 -12.41 -3.94
CA ARG A 32 -3.16 -11.42 -3.11
C ARG A 32 -3.20 -10.02 -3.69
N ALA A 33 -2.34 -9.69 -4.65
CA ALA A 33 -2.47 -8.47 -5.43
C ALA A 33 -1.80 -8.59 -6.80
N CYS A 34 -2.31 -7.81 -7.75
CA CYS A 34 -1.79 -7.72 -9.12
C CYS A 34 -1.24 -6.32 -9.44
N LEU A 35 -0.43 -6.26 -10.48
CA LEU A 35 -0.08 -5.04 -11.20
C LEU A 35 -1.28 -4.49 -11.99
N PRO A 36 -1.20 -3.25 -12.51
CA PRO A 36 -2.29 -2.66 -13.30
C PRO A 36 -2.71 -3.47 -14.53
N ASP A 37 -1.79 -4.24 -15.12
CA ASP A 37 -2.04 -5.13 -16.27
C ASP A 37 -2.67 -6.48 -15.87
N GLY A 38 -2.92 -6.71 -14.58
CA GLY A 38 -3.44 -7.97 -14.05
C GLY A 38 -2.37 -9.00 -13.68
N THR A 39 -1.09 -8.75 -13.97
CA THR A 39 0.01 -9.66 -13.65
C THR A 39 0.12 -9.84 -12.13
N PRO A 40 0.12 -11.09 -11.61
CA PRO A 40 0.31 -11.36 -10.18
C PRO A 40 1.62 -10.78 -9.66
N ASN A 41 1.57 -10.08 -8.52
CA ASN A 41 2.75 -9.40 -7.95
C ASN A 41 2.91 -9.57 -6.44
N SER A 42 1.85 -9.94 -5.73
CA SER A 42 1.94 -10.22 -4.29
C SER A 42 1.28 -11.55 -3.97
N TYR A 43 1.93 -12.32 -3.10
CA TYR A 43 1.59 -13.69 -2.76
C TYR A 43 1.54 -13.86 -1.24
N ALA A 44 0.56 -14.62 -0.77
CA ALA A 44 0.48 -15.08 0.61
C ALA A 44 0.99 -16.52 0.71
N THR A 45 1.92 -16.74 1.62
CA THR A 45 2.34 -18.09 2.03
C THR A 45 1.24 -18.79 2.82
N TYR A 46 1.37 -20.11 3.01
CA TYR A 46 0.45 -20.88 3.85
C TYR A 46 0.24 -20.28 5.25
N LYS A 47 1.30 -19.79 5.90
CA LYS A 47 1.21 -19.16 7.23
C LYS A 47 0.41 -17.87 7.21
N GLN A 48 0.57 -17.05 6.17
CA GLN A 48 -0.16 -15.79 6.04
C GLN A 48 -1.62 -16.01 5.64
N GLN A 49 -1.88 -17.01 4.79
CA GLN A 49 -3.24 -17.47 4.54
C GLN A 49 -3.89 -17.90 5.86
N TRP A 50 -3.22 -18.71 6.68
CA TRP A 50 -3.74 -19.10 7.98
C TRP A 50 -4.02 -17.90 8.90
N LEU A 51 -3.09 -16.94 8.98
CA LEU A 51 -3.24 -15.71 9.76
C LEU A 51 -4.50 -14.94 9.33
N TRP A 52 -4.68 -14.73 8.03
CA TRP A 52 -5.89 -14.09 7.49
C TRP A 52 -7.15 -14.84 7.92
N HIS A 53 -7.22 -16.16 7.72
CA HIS A 53 -8.40 -16.95 8.07
C HIS A 53 -8.70 -16.93 9.57
N TRP A 54 -7.67 -16.86 10.41
CA TRP A 54 -7.85 -16.76 11.86
C TRP A 54 -8.39 -15.38 12.26
N LEU A 55 -7.80 -14.30 11.76
CA LEU A 55 -8.25 -12.92 12.04
C LEU A 55 -9.67 -12.67 11.51
N ALA A 56 -9.96 -13.08 10.28
CA ALA A 56 -11.25 -12.83 9.63
C ALA A 56 -12.42 -13.55 10.33
N LYS A 57 -12.16 -14.56 11.16
CA LYS A 57 -13.19 -15.24 11.98
C LYS A 57 -13.57 -14.47 13.25
N GLY A 58 -12.65 -13.69 13.81
CA GLY A 58 -12.79 -13.11 15.14
C GLY A 58 -12.83 -11.58 15.18
N PHE A 59 -12.39 -10.91 14.11
CA PHE A 59 -12.14 -9.48 14.12
C PHE A 59 -12.84 -8.75 12.97
N LYS A 60 -13.21 -7.50 13.26
CA LYS A 60 -13.42 -6.49 12.23
C LYS A 60 -12.06 -5.93 11.84
N ILE A 61 -11.69 -6.08 10.57
CA ILE A 61 -10.33 -5.79 10.10
C ILE A 61 -10.33 -4.48 9.32
N VAL A 62 -9.59 -3.50 9.82
CA VAL A 62 -9.30 -2.21 9.17
C VAL A 62 -7.88 -2.28 8.61
N PRO A 63 -7.68 -2.45 7.30
CA PRO A 63 -6.34 -2.40 6.74
C PRO A 63 -5.76 -0.98 6.83
N VAL A 64 -4.48 -0.91 7.20
CA VAL A 64 -3.71 0.34 7.32
C VAL A 64 -2.46 0.19 6.48
N THR A 65 -2.35 0.93 5.37
CA THR A 65 -1.33 0.66 4.35
C THR A 65 -0.72 1.94 3.77
N GLY A 66 0.51 1.80 3.27
CA GLY A 66 1.16 2.81 2.43
C GLY A 66 0.59 2.89 1.01
N ARG A 67 -0.17 1.87 0.56
CA ARG A 67 -0.75 1.83 -0.79
C ARG A 67 -1.69 3.01 -1.05
N ASP A 68 -1.66 3.49 -2.29
CA ASP A 68 -2.70 4.34 -2.88
C ASP A 68 -3.98 3.54 -3.17
N VAL A 69 -5.08 4.25 -3.48
CA VAL A 69 -6.39 3.63 -3.69
C VAL A 69 -6.35 2.56 -4.78
N HIS A 70 -5.71 2.82 -5.91
CA HIS A 70 -5.65 1.89 -7.02
C HIS A 70 -4.84 0.64 -6.67
N ALA A 71 -3.73 0.78 -5.94
CA ALA A 71 -2.94 -0.36 -5.47
C ALA A 71 -3.67 -1.18 -4.40
N PHE A 72 -4.52 -0.54 -3.59
CA PHE A 72 -5.39 -1.23 -2.63
C PHE A 72 -6.55 -1.97 -3.32
N GLU A 73 -7.21 -1.38 -4.32
CA GLU A 73 -8.31 -2.00 -5.08
C GLU A 73 -7.91 -3.31 -5.78
N ARG A 74 -6.63 -3.46 -6.11
CA ARG A 74 -6.08 -4.69 -6.68
C ARG A 74 -5.78 -5.78 -5.65
N VAL A 75 -6.03 -5.54 -4.36
CA VAL A 75 -5.88 -6.55 -3.30
C VAL A 75 -7.11 -7.46 -3.27
N THR A 76 -6.91 -8.78 -3.29
CA THR A 76 -7.99 -9.77 -3.42
C THR A 76 -8.64 -10.17 -2.09
N LEU A 77 -8.20 -9.58 -0.97
CA LEU A 77 -8.76 -9.86 0.35
C LEU A 77 -10.06 -9.08 0.58
N PRO A 78 -11.14 -9.72 1.05
CA PRO A 78 -12.45 -9.10 1.18
C PRO A 78 -12.57 -8.23 2.45
N PHE A 79 -11.89 -7.09 2.48
CA PHE A 79 -12.04 -6.12 3.57
C PHE A 79 -13.43 -5.46 3.53
N GLN A 80 -14.12 -5.44 4.67
CA GLN A 80 -15.50 -4.93 4.80
C GLN A 80 -15.63 -3.67 5.66
N GLU A 81 -14.59 -3.36 6.44
CA GLU A 81 -14.56 -2.16 7.29
C GLU A 81 -13.88 -1.01 6.55
N GLU A 82 -13.72 0.11 7.27
CA GLU A 82 -12.96 1.27 6.85
C GLU A 82 -11.52 0.90 6.44
N VAL A 83 -10.88 1.76 5.65
CA VAL A 83 -9.53 1.52 5.15
C VAL A 83 -8.69 2.77 5.25
N VAL A 84 -7.48 2.61 5.75
CA VAL A 84 -6.51 3.68 5.87
C VAL A 84 -5.43 3.48 4.79
N LEU A 85 -5.34 4.45 3.88
CA LEU A 85 -4.46 4.45 2.71
C LEU A 85 -3.38 5.52 2.83
N ASN A 86 -2.43 5.55 1.88
CA ASN A 86 -1.46 6.62 1.71
C ASN A 86 -0.72 6.97 3.01
N HIS A 87 -0.27 5.94 3.75
CA HIS A 87 0.41 6.10 5.04
C HIS A 87 -0.39 6.85 6.12
N GLY A 88 -1.74 6.79 6.05
CA GLY A 88 -2.63 7.49 6.98
C GLY A 88 -3.28 8.74 6.42
N ALA A 89 -2.88 9.19 5.23
CA ALA A 89 -3.40 10.44 4.67
C ALA A 89 -4.86 10.35 4.21
N VAL A 90 -5.36 9.15 3.90
CA VAL A 90 -6.72 8.95 3.40
C VAL A 90 -7.41 7.85 4.19
N ILE A 91 -8.65 8.11 4.61
CA ILE A 91 -9.55 7.11 5.18
C ILE A 91 -10.73 6.95 4.23
N LEU A 92 -11.04 5.70 3.88
CA LEU A 92 -12.26 5.33 3.18
C LEU A 92 -13.25 4.70 4.16
N ASP A 93 -14.52 5.09 4.04
CA ASP A 93 -15.61 4.46 4.77
C ASP A 93 -15.89 3.02 4.26
N LYS A 94 -16.87 2.35 4.87
CA LYS A 94 -17.25 0.97 4.50
C LYS A 94 -17.87 0.87 3.10
N GLN A 95 -18.33 1.98 2.54
CA GLN A 95 -18.88 2.11 1.19
C GLN A 95 -17.81 2.54 0.18
N ARG A 96 -16.55 2.72 0.61
CA ARG A 96 -15.41 3.17 -0.20
C ARG A 96 -15.47 4.65 -0.59
N ASN A 97 -16.25 5.46 0.11
CA ASN A 97 -16.19 6.92 -0.04
C ASN A 97 -15.12 7.49 0.89
N ILE A 98 -14.59 8.66 0.53
CA ILE A 98 -13.65 9.40 1.36
C ILE A 98 -14.34 9.85 2.65
N ASP A 99 -13.71 9.63 3.81
CA ASP A 99 -14.12 10.26 5.07
C ASP A 99 -13.81 11.76 5.01
N SER A 100 -14.85 12.59 4.94
CA SER A 100 -14.70 14.03 4.76
C SER A 100 -14.10 14.72 5.97
N VAL A 101 -14.41 14.27 7.19
CA VAL A 101 -13.89 14.87 8.43
C VAL A 101 -12.38 14.68 8.51
N TRP A 102 -11.91 13.48 8.20
CA TRP A 102 -10.48 13.21 8.13
C TRP A 102 -9.79 13.99 7.00
N MET A 103 -10.38 13.99 5.80
CA MET A 103 -9.83 14.70 4.66
C MET A 103 -9.71 16.21 4.93
N ASP A 104 -10.73 16.83 5.52
CA ASP A 104 -10.69 18.26 5.87
C ASP A 104 -9.54 18.57 6.83
N GLY A 105 -9.35 17.74 7.86
CA GLY A 105 -8.22 17.88 8.79
C GLY A 105 -6.85 17.69 8.12
N MET A 106 -6.76 16.73 7.19
CA MET A 106 -5.55 16.53 6.39
C MET A 106 -5.26 17.72 5.49
N MET A 107 -6.28 18.31 4.85
CA MET A 107 -6.12 19.49 3.99
C MET A 107 -5.75 20.75 4.78
N GLU A 108 -6.17 20.87 6.05
CA GLU A 108 -5.73 21.94 6.94
C GLU A 108 -4.25 21.77 7.36
N ALA A 109 -3.82 20.52 7.59
CA ALA A 109 -2.46 20.21 8.05
C ALA A 109 -1.42 20.20 6.92
N LEU A 110 -1.79 19.74 5.72
CA LEU A 110 -0.89 19.48 4.60
C LEU A 110 -0.02 20.69 4.18
N PRO A 111 -0.54 21.94 4.08
CA PRO A 111 0.26 23.08 3.63
C PRO A 111 1.53 23.33 4.45
N ARG A 112 1.55 22.95 5.73
CA ARG A 112 2.73 23.10 6.61
C ARG A 112 3.93 22.25 6.18
N HIS A 113 3.67 21.21 5.39
CA HIS A 113 4.65 20.20 4.99
C HIS A 113 4.83 20.12 3.47
N HIS A 114 3.82 20.53 2.70
CA HIS A 114 3.77 20.29 1.26
C HIS A 114 4.90 21.00 0.48
N GLU A 115 5.15 22.28 0.73
CA GLU A 115 6.26 23.00 0.08
C GLU A 115 7.62 22.36 0.40
N LYS A 116 7.84 22.01 1.66
CA LYS A 116 9.07 21.34 2.12
C LYS A 116 9.25 19.95 1.49
N LEU A 117 8.15 19.22 1.26
CA LEU A 117 8.20 17.94 0.56
C LEU A 117 8.68 18.15 -0.88
N LEU A 118 8.14 19.15 -1.58
CA LEU A 118 8.51 19.45 -2.96
C LEU A 118 9.96 19.94 -3.07
N ASP A 119 10.42 20.80 -2.14
CA ASP A 119 11.81 21.25 -2.09
C ASP A 119 12.78 20.06 -1.97
N VAL A 120 12.51 19.15 -1.02
CA VAL A 120 13.32 17.93 -0.86
C VAL A 120 13.21 17.04 -2.09
N TRP A 121 12.04 17.00 -2.74
CA TRP A 121 11.82 16.17 -3.91
C TRP A 121 12.62 16.65 -5.13
N ASP A 122 12.74 17.96 -5.33
CA ASP A 122 13.59 18.54 -6.39
C ASP A 122 15.05 18.12 -6.21
N GLU A 123 15.55 18.10 -4.97
CA GLU A 123 16.89 17.60 -4.65
C GLU A 123 17.04 16.10 -4.94
N VAL A 124 16.04 15.30 -4.58
CA VAL A 124 16.00 13.85 -4.86
C VAL A 124 16.03 13.59 -6.37
N GLU A 125 15.23 14.31 -7.15
CA GLU A 125 15.22 14.17 -8.61
C GLU A 125 16.55 14.59 -9.23
N ALA A 126 17.14 15.70 -8.76
CA ALA A 126 18.45 16.14 -9.21
C ALA A 126 19.53 15.08 -8.90
N TYR A 127 19.45 14.42 -7.74
CA TYR A 127 20.33 13.33 -7.38
C TYR A 127 20.15 12.11 -8.30
N CYS A 128 18.91 11.66 -8.52
CA CYS A 128 18.60 10.49 -9.34
C CYS A 128 18.90 10.70 -10.83
N LYS A 129 18.88 11.95 -11.33
CA LYS A 129 19.36 12.29 -12.69
C LYS A 129 20.87 12.09 -12.86
N ARG A 130 21.64 12.21 -11.78
CA ARG A 130 23.10 12.02 -11.78
C ARG A 130 23.52 10.60 -11.42
N HIS A 131 22.65 9.83 -10.76
CA HIS A 131 22.95 8.49 -10.27
C HIS A 131 21.89 7.51 -10.74
N ASN A 132 22.31 6.54 -11.55
CA ASN A 132 21.45 5.46 -12.01
C ASN A 132 21.07 4.52 -10.86
N GLY A 133 20.01 3.73 -11.07
CA GLY A 133 19.59 2.69 -10.14
C GLY A 133 18.44 3.08 -9.21
N PHE A 134 17.95 4.32 -9.28
CA PHE A 134 16.81 4.78 -8.49
C PHE A 134 15.59 5.08 -9.37
N LYS A 135 14.42 4.71 -8.88
CA LYS A 135 13.11 5.04 -9.45
C LYS A 135 12.34 5.90 -8.44
N PRO A 136 12.58 7.22 -8.41
CA PRO A 136 11.81 8.14 -7.60
C PRO A 136 10.41 8.33 -8.21
N ARG A 137 9.38 8.45 -7.36
CA ARG A 137 8.02 8.79 -7.76
C ARG A 137 7.31 9.56 -6.65
N LEU A 138 6.69 10.70 -6.98
CA LEU A 138 5.66 11.30 -6.13
C LEU A 138 4.37 10.49 -6.26
N VAL A 139 3.79 10.15 -5.12
CA VAL A 139 2.49 9.48 -5.07
C VAL A 139 1.41 10.53 -5.02
N ILE A 140 0.69 10.61 -6.12
CA ILE A 140 -0.49 11.46 -6.28
C ILE A 140 -1.70 10.54 -6.23
N ASP A 141 -2.62 10.85 -5.33
CA ASP A 141 -3.88 10.13 -5.17
C ASP A 141 -4.96 11.12 -4.78
N PHE A 142 -6.18 10.98 -5.32
CA PHE A 142 -7.26 11.97 -5.17
C PHE A 142 -6.83 13.41 -5.52
N ASP A 143 -6.04 13.57 -6.59
CA ASP A 143 -5.47 14.84 -7.07
C ASP A 143 -4.57 15.57 -6.05
N ILE A 144 -4.09 14.87 -5.02
CA ILE A 144 -3.22 15.41 -3.97
C ILE A 144 -1.88 14.67 -3.96
N THR A 145 -0.78 15.42 -3.90
CA THR A 145 0.56 14.87 -3.69
C THR A 145 0.77 14.57 -2.21
N TRP A 146 0.77 13.28 -1.85
CA TRP A 146 0.85 12.88 -0.44
C TRP A 146 2.28 12.68 0.06
N TYR A 147 3.08 11.93 -0.70
CA TYR A 147 4.43 11.57 -0.29
C TYR A 147 5.29 11.18 -1.50
N GLY A 148 6.60 11.13 -1.29
CA GLY A 148 7.56 10.63 -2.25
C GLY A 148 8.04 9.22 -1.91
N VAL A 149 8.19 8.35 -2.92
CA VAL A 149 8.78 7.02 -2.76
C VAL A 149 9.96 6.84 -3.71
N ILE A 150 11.06 6.30 -3.20
CA ILE A 150 12.25 5.97 -3.99
C ILE A 150 12.49 4.47 -3.89
N LYS A 151 12.57 3.79 -5.03
CA LYS A 151 12.93 2.37 -5.08
C LYS A 151 14.26 2.20 -5.81
N HIS A 152 15.11 1.30 -5.31
CA HIS A 152 16.26 0.84 -6.09
C HIS A 152 15.81 -0.15 -7.16
N VAL A 153 16.41 -0.12 -8.36
CA VAL A 153 16.06 -1.01 -9.48
C VAL A 153 16.29 -2.48 -9.13
N ASP A 154 17.37 -2.79 -8.40
CA ASP A 154 17.65 -4.15 -7.92
C ASP A 154 16.66 -4.65 -6.86
N GLY A 155 15.92 -3.73 -6.23
CA GLY A 155 14.92 -4.05 -5.22
C GLY A 155 13.52 -4.30 -5.79
N THR A 156 13.32 -4.07 -7.09
CA THR A 156 12.06 -4.30 -7.80
C THR A 156 12.06 -5.67 -8.47
N GLU A 157 10.92 -6.36 -8.45
CA GLU A 157 10.73 -7.53 -9.32
C GLU A 157 10.99 -7.11 -10.77
N ASN A 158 11.79 -7.89 -11.50
CA ASN A 158 11.88 -7.71 -12.95
C ASN A 158 10.55 -8.16 -13.53
N THR A 159 9.70 -7.20 -13.85
CA THR A 159 8.49 -7.41 -14.67
C THR A 159 8.88 -7.58 -16.12
#